data_AF-A0A4R5XHJ4-F1
#
_entry.id   AF-A0A4R5XHJ4-F1
#
_cell.length_a   1.000
_cell.length_b   1.000
_cell.length_c   1.000
_cell.angle_alpha   90.00
_cell.angle_beta   90.00
_cell.angle_gamma   90.00
#
_symmetry.space_group_name_H-M   'P 1'
#
loop_
_entity.id
_entity.type
_entity.pdbx_description
1 polymer ?
#
loop_
_entity_poly.entity_id
_entity_poly.type
_entity_poly.pdbx_seq_one_letter_code
_entity_poly.pdbx_strand_id
1 'polypeptide(L)'
;MPHVLPIASVIAGFKPLDNVLWHIAKHIWDLIFSFATHSYYLEKPPSVKPLTAPYFSPSRALLYASARSLSLVSKSFREIVRRHLFSIVQIENSRRFLAFSHAINDNDTVGQLVRIFRVNFLRSSLGAAYDNRMTQILPALTES
;
A
#
# COMPACT_ATOMS: atom_id res chain seq x y z
N MET A 1 5.56 4.79 -33.75
CA MET A 1 4.80 4.03 -32.74
C MET A 1 5.77 3.24 -31.90
N PRO A 2 5.70 3.28 -30.55
CA PRO A 2 6.59 2.45 -29.75
C PRO A 2 6.11 0.99 -29.81
N HIS A 3 7.01 0.09 -30.19
CA HIS A 3 6.78 -1.35 -30.15
C HIS A 3 6.67 -1.79 -28.68
N VAL A 4 5.45 -2.07 -28.22
CA VAL A 4 5.23 -2.75 -26.95
C VAL A 4 5.51 -4.23 -27.18
N LEU A 5 6.61 -4.73 -26.62
CA LEU A 5 6.93 -6.16 -26.66
C LEU A 5 5.83 -6.96 -25.95
N PRO A 6 5.55 -8.21 -26.38
CA PRO A 6 4.51 -9.03 -25.78
C PRO A 6 4.86 -9.27 -24.31
N ILE A 7 3.85 -9.19 -23.44
CA ILE A 7 3.94 -9.61 -22.04
C ILE A 7 4.44 -11.05 -22.05
N ALA A 8 5.52 -11.30 -21.30
CA ALA A 8 6.21 -12.58 -21.25
C ALA A 8 5.22 -13.74 -21.10
N SER A 9 5.29 -14.68 -22.05
CA SER A 9 4.61 -15.98 -21.98
C SER A 9 4.88 -16.61 -20.60
N VAL A 10 3.83 -17.01 -19.88
CA VAL A 10 3.94 -17.64 -18.58
C VAL A 10 4.61 -19.01 -18.77
N ILE A 11 5.92 -19.07 -18.56
CA ILE A 11 6.67 -20.34 -18.60
C ILE A 11 6.35 -21.10 -17.31
N ALA A 12 5.61 -22.20 -17.43
CA ALA A 12 5.40 -23.13 -16.33
C ALA A 12 6.75 -23.62 -15.80
N GLY A 13 7.01 -23.43 -14.50
CA GLY A 13 8.28 -23.79 -13.86
C GLY A 13 9.30 -22.66 -13.75
N PHE A 14 8.99 -21.44 -14.22
CA PHE A 14 9.83 -20.27 -13.92
C PHE A 14 9.78 -19.94 -12.43
N LYS A 15 10.89 -20.21 -11.74
CA LYS A 15 11.11 -19.85 -10.33
C LYS A 15 12.09 -18.69 -10.27
N PRO A 16 11.60 -17.43 -10.33
CA PRO A 16 12.48 -16.28 -10.29
C PRO A 16 13.29 -16.28 -8.99
N LEU A 17 14.60 -16.09 -9.12
CA LEU A 17 15.56 -16.00 -8.01
C LEU A 17 15.77 -17.29 -7.19
N ASP A 18 15.40 -18.47 -7.71
CA ASP A 18 15.58 -19.76 -6.99
C ASP A 18 17.07 -20.10 -6.74
N ASN A 19 17.96 -19.65 -7.62
CA ASN A 19 19.41 -19.83 -7.50
C ASN A 19 20.11 -18.70 -6.70
N VAL A 20 19.35 -17.78 -6.12
CA VAL A 20 19.88 -16.62 -5.40
C VAL A 20 19.72 -16.85 -3.89
N LEU A 21 20.75 -16.52 -3.11
CA LEU A 21 20.68 -16.59 -1.65
C LEU A 21 19.49 -15.77 -1.14
N TRP A 22 18.72 -16.36 -0.20
CA TRP A 22 17.45 -15.81 0.26
C TRP A 22 17.52 -14.34 0.70
N HIS A 23 18.59 -13.94 1.39
CA HIS A 23 18.74 -12.55 1.85
C HIS A 23 18.86 -11.56 0.67
N ILE A 24 19.56 -11.94 -0.41
CA ILE A 24 19.66 -11.13 -1.64
C ILE A 24 18.32 -11.13 -2.39
N ALA A 25 17.72 -12.31 -2.56
CA ALA A 25 16.42 -12.44 -3.22
C ALA A 25 15.35 -11.60 -2.52
N LYS A 26 15.36 -11.57 -1.17
CA LYS A 26 14.47 -10.74 -0.36
C LYS A 26 14.64 -9.25 -0.68
N HIS A 27 15.86 -8.73 -0.79
CA HIS A 27 16.09 -7.32 -1.14
C HIS A 27 15.61 -6.99 -2.56
N ILE A 28 15.83 -7.89 -3.52
CA ILE A 28 15.35 -7.70 -4.90
C ILE A 28 13.81 -7.67 -4.91
N TRP A 29 13.16 -8.62 -4.23
CA TRP A 29 11.71 -8.62 -4.10
C TRP A 29 11.19 -7.39 -3.37
N ASP A 30 11.85 -6.95 -2.31
CA ASP A 30 11.50 -5.74 -1.56
C ASP A 30 11.51 -4.50 -2.47
N LEU A 31 12.52 -4.37 -3.34
CA LEU A 31 12.60 -3.30 -4.34
C LEU A 31 11.49 -3.41 -5.40
N ILE A 32 11.23 -4.61 -5.93
CA ILE A 32 10.14 -4.81 -6.91
C ILE A 32 8.81 -4.43 -6.29
N PHE A 33 8.55 -4.87 -5.06
CA PHE A 33 7.32 -4.56 -4.36
C PHE A 33 7.22 -3.09 -3.98
N SER A 34 8.33 -2.44 -3.61
CA SER A 34 8.31 -1.00 -3.36
C SER A 34 7.79 -0.29 -4.59
N PHE A 35 8.29 -0.59 -5.80
CA PHE A 35 7.78 0.00 -7.05
C PHE A 35 6.33 -0.40 -7.38
N ALA A 36 5.98 -1.67 -7.25
CA ALA A 36 4.65 -2.17 -7.60
C ALA A 36 3.54 -1.60 -6.70
N THR A 37 3.90 -1.22 -5.48
CA THR A 37 3.01 -0.59 -4.50
C THR A 37 3.23 0.91 -4.36
N HIS A 38 4.27 1.47 -5.01
CA HIS A 38 4.63 2.88 -4.90
C HIS A 38 3.55 3.75 -5.54
N SER A 39 2.97 4.62 -4.75
CA SER A 39 2.08 5.67 -5.23
C SER A 39 2.84 6.99 -5.28
N TYR A 40 3.52 7.26 -6.40
CA TYR A 40 4.26 8.51 -6.65
C TYR A 40 3.47 9.78 -6.26
N TYR A 41 2.15 9.78 -6.53
CA TYR A 41 1.26 10.91 -6.23
C TYR A 41 0.85 11.06 -4.76
N LEU A 42 1.04 10.05 -3.90
CA LEU A 42 0.73 10.17 -2.48
C LEU A 42 1.90 10.76 -1.69
N GLU A 43 3.14 10.42 -2.03
CA GLU A 43 4.31 10.98 -1.34
C GLU A 43 4.45 12.49 -1.60
N LYS A 44 4.33 12.91 -2.86
CA LYS A 44 4.38 14.31 -3.27
C LYS A 44 3.09 14.67 -4.03
N PRO A 45 2.02 15.08 -3.33
CA PRO A 45 0.85 15.59 -4.02
C PRO A 45 1.26 16.86 -4.78
N PRO A 46 1.09 16.92 -6.11
CA PRO A 46 1.45 18.12 -6.85
C PRO A 46 0.55 19.30 -6.40
N SER A 47 1.17 20.44 -6.09
CA SER A 47 0.49 21.67 -5.66
C SER A 47 -0.44 22.25 -6.74
N VAL A 48 -0.16 21.94 -8.00
CA VAL A 48 -1.00 22.21 -9.16
C VAL A 48 -1.08 20.91 -9.95
N LYS A 49 -2.28 20.34 -10.14
CA LYS A 49 -2.45 19.19 -11.05
C LYS A 49 -2.01 19.63 -12.46
N PRO A 50 -0.99 19.00 -13.06
CA PRO A 50 -0.65 19.27 -14.46
C PRO A 50 -1.87 18.99 -15.33
N LEU A 51 -2.18 19.87 -16.30
CA LEU A 51 -3.27 19.67 -17.28
C LEU A 51 -3.14 18.36 -18.07
N THR A 52 -1.92 17.84 -18.18
CA THR A 52 -1.54 16.57 -18.83
C THR A 52 -1.45 15.39 -17.86
N ALA A 53 -1.68 15.60 -16.56
CA ALA A 53 -1.73 14.48 -15.63
C ALA A 53 -2.90 13.59 -16.05
N PRO A 54 -2.66 12.29 -16.27
CA PRO A 54 -3.73 11.36 -16.55
C PRO A 54 -4.83 11.59 -15.51
N TYR A 55 -6.10 11.68 -15.93
CA TYR A 55 -7.28 11.93 -15.07
C TYR A 55 -7.53 10.82 -14.03
N PHE A 56 -6.51 10.03 -13.73
CA PHE A 56 -6.47 9.10 -12.64
C PHE A 56 -5.93 9.89 -11.45
N SER A 57 -6.82 10.27 -10.52
CA SER A 57 -6.47 9.93 -9.14
C SER A 57 -6.03 8.47 -9.22
N PRO A 58 -4.74 8.10 -9.04
CA PRO A 58 -4.33 6.72 -9.24
C PRO A 58 -5.21 5.90 -8.33
N SER A 59 -6.14 5.15 -8.92
CA SER A 59 -7.15 4.48 -8.15
C SER A 59 -6.39 3.54 -7.23
N ARG A 60 -6.57 3.67 -5.92
CA ARG A 60 -6.04 2.68 -4.98
C ARG A 60 -6.43 1.28 -5.45
N ALA A 61 -7.54 1.09 -6.17
CA ALA A 61 -7.91 -0.20 -6.73
C ALA A 61 -6.83 -0.83 -7.63
N LEU A 62 -6.09 -0.07 -8.44
CA LEU A 62 -5.05 -0.61 -9.32
C LEU A 62 -3.80 -1.04 -8.53
N LEU A 63 -3.33 -0.20 -7.61
CA LEU A 63 -2.18 -0.53 -6.75
C LEU A 63 -2.53 -1.69 -5.80
N TYR A 64 -3.74 -1.69 -5.24
CA TYR A 64 -4.23 -2.80 -4.42
C TYR A 64 -4.44 -4.06 -5.23
N ALA A 65 -4.88 -3.98 -6.49
CA ALA A 65 -5.03 -5.16 -7.34
C ALA A 65 -3.68 -5.82 -7.59
N SER A 66 -2.67 -5.04 -7.97
CA SER A 66 -1.31 -5.54 -8.17
C SER A 66 -0.72 -6.11 -6.88
N ALA A 67 -0.80 -5.37 -5.78
CA ALA A 67 -0.28 -5.81 -4.48
C ALA A 67 -1.02 -7.06 -3.96
N ARG A 68 -2.34 -7.12 -4.13
CA ARG A 68 -3.16 -8.29 -3.76
C ARG A 68 -2.75 -9.50 -4.57
N SER A 69 -2.66 -9.37 -5.89
CA SER A 69 -2.20 -10.46 -6.77
C SER A 69 -0.82 -10.97 -6.35
N LEU A 70 0.10 -10.06 -6.01
CA LEU A 70 1.45 -10.41 -5.58
C LEU A 70 1.48 -11.06 -4.19
N SER A 71 0.63 -10.63 -3.27
CA SER A 71 0.51 -11.21 -1.92
C SER A 71 -0.04 -12.64 -1.92
N LEU A 72 -0.77 -13.04 -2.98
CA LEU A 72 -1.37 -14.37 -3.11
C LEU A 72 -0.38 -15.43 -3.63
N VAL A 73 0.78 -15.01 -4.16
CA VAL A 73 1.78 -15.93 -4.74
C VAL A 73 2.44 -16.80 -3.67
N SER A 74 2.75 -16.25 -2.49
CA SER A 74 3.33 -17.02 -1.38
C SER A 74 3.21 -16.29 -0.04
N LYS A 75 3.35 -17.02 1.08
CA LYS A 75 3.43 -16.42 2.42
C LYS A 75 4.58 -15.42 2.53
N SER A 76 5.73 -15.73 1.95
CA SER A 76 6.90 -14.84 1.98
C SER A 76 6.63 -13.54 1.22
N PHE A 77 5.97 -13.61 0.07
CA PHE A 77 5.62 -12.42 -0.70
C PHE A 77 4.59 -11.58 0.03
N ARG A 78 3.62 -12.23 0.69
CA ARG A 78 2.66 -11.53 1.55
C ARG A 78 3.37 -10.70 2.62
N GLU A 79 4.38 -11.25 3.31
CA GLU A 79 5.11 -10.49 4.34
C GLU A 79 5.90 -9.31 3.76
N ILE A 80 6.52 -9.47 2.58
CA ILE A 80 7.26 -8.37 1.94
C ILE A 80 6.29 -7.29 1.47
N VAL A 81 5.24 -7.67 0.73
CA VAL A 81 4.22 -6.76 0.19
C VAL A 81 3.48 -6.03 1.31
N ARG A 82 3.19 -6.69 2.43
CA ARG A 82 2.45 -6.11 3.57
C ARG A 82 3.10 -4.81 4.06
N ARG A 83 4.42 -4.78 4.20
CA ARG A 83 5.17 -3.59 4.65
C ARG A 83 4.97 -2.42 3.71
N HIS A 84 5.01 -2.67 2.40
CA HIS A 84 4.84 -1.62 1.41
C HIS A 84 3.38 -1.15 1.27
N LEU A 85 2.42 -2.06 1.41
CA LEU A 85 0.99 -1.75 1.39
C LEU A 85 0.56 -0.81 2.52
N PHE A 86 1.08 -1.04 3.72
CA PHE A 86 0.73 -0.25 4.91
C PHE A 86 1.63 0.97 5.11
N SER A 87 2.75 1.09 4.38
CA SER A 87 3.66 2.25 4.44
C SER A 87 2.93 3.60 4.31
N ILE A 88 1.95 3.70 3.40
CA ILE A 88 1.13 4.90 3.21
C ILE A 88 -0.35 4.53 3.31
N VAL A 89 -1.03 5.03 4.35
CA VAL A 89 -2.46 4.83 4.56
C VAL A 89 -3.19 6.14 4.35
N GLN A 90 -3.99 6.21 3.27
CA GLN A 90 -4.91 7.30 3.01
C GLN A 90 -6.36 6.84 3.17
N ILE A 91 -7.11 7.56 3.99
CA ILE A 91 -8.49 7.23 4.33
C ILE A 91 -9.39 8.36 3.82
N GLU A 92 -10.29 8.01 2.91
CA GLU A 92 -11.12 8.96 2.16
C GLU A 92 -12.59 8.91 2.58
N ASN A 93 -12.97 7.98 3.45
CA ASN A 93 -14.32 7.91 3.99
C ASN A 93 -14.36 7.21 5.35
N SER A 94 -15.48 7.42 6.06
CA SER A 94 -15.73 6.89 7.40
C SER A 94 -15.72 5.37 7.48
N ARG A 95 -16.22 4.65 6.45
CA ARG A 95 -16.25 3.17 6.43
C ARG A 95 -14.84 2.58 6.35
N ARG A 96 -13.96 3.18 5.54
CA ARG A 96 -12.54 2.78 5.44
C ARG A 96 -11.78 3.14 6.71
N PHE A 97 -12.13 4.26 7.36
CA PHE A 97 -11.59 4.60 8.66
C PHE A 97 -11.93 3.53 9.69
N LEU A 98 -13.21 3.14 9.73
CA LEU A 98 -13.73 2.05 10.55
C LEU A 98 -12.95 0.75 10.35
N ALA A 99 -12.85 0.28 9.11
CA ALA A 99 -12.17 -0.96 8.77
C ALA A 99 -10.68 -0.91 9.16
N PHE A 100 -10.03 0.24 8.99
CA PHE A 100 -8.64 0.43 9.39
C PHE A 100 -8.45 0.44 10.91
N SER A 101 -9.35 1.09 11.66
CA SER A 101 -9.33 1.05 13.14
C SER A 101 -9.42 -0.39 13.65
N HIS A 102 -10.35 -1.18 13.09
CA HIS A 102 -10.49 -2.59 13.47
C HIS A 102 -9.23 -3.39 13.12
N ALA A 103 -8.67 -3.20 11.92
CA ALA A 103 -7.47 -3.90 11.50
C ALA A 103 -6.23 -3.61 12.39
N ILE A 104 -6.11 -2.39 12.92
CA ILE A 104 -5.06 -2.04 13.88
C ILE A 104 -5.34 -2.65 15.25
N ASN A 105 -6.58 -2.59 15.73
CA ASN A 105 -6.95 -3.14 17.02
C ASN A 105 -6.80 -4.67 17.07
N ASP A 106 -7.07 -5.35 15.95
CA ASP A 106 -6.92 -6.80 15.81
C ASP A 106 -5.47 -7.24 15.60
N ASN A 107 -4.60 -6.33 15.15
CA ASN A 107 -3.22 -6.64 14.81
C ASN A 107 -2.30 -5.42 15.01
N ASP A 108 -1.68 -5.37 16.18
CA ASP A 108 -0.73 -4.35 16.64
C ASP A 108 0.42 -4.09 15.66
N THR A 109 0.89 -5.13 14.94
CA THR A 109 1.97 -4.97 13.95
C THR A 109 1.58 -4.11 12.75
N VAL A 110 0.28 -3.93 12.45
CA VAL A 110 -0.16 -3.10 11.33
C VAL A 110 0.18 -1.63 11.55
N GLY A 111 0.03 -1.13 12.78
CA GLY A 111 0.33 0.25 13.13
C GLY A 111 1.80 0.61 12.87
N GLN A 112 2.71 -0.28 13.26
CA GLN A 112 4.17 -0.15 13.07
C GLN A 112 4.61 -0.08 11.60
N LEU A 113 3.77 -0.56 10.68
CA LEU A 113 4.06 -0.52 9.24
C LEU A 113 3.67 0.82 8.61
N VAL A 114 2.90 1.65 9.32
CA VAL A 114 2.39 2.91 8.79
C VAL A 114 3.43 4.01 8.97
N ARG A 115 3.98 4.49 7.85
CA ARG A 115 4.91 5.64 7.85
C ARG A 115 4.20 6.95 7.62
N ILE A 116 3.18 6.94 6.77
CA ILE A 116 2.39 8.12 6.41
C ILE A 116 0.92 7.78 6.60
N PHE A 117 0.29 8.47 7.54
CA PHE A 117 -1.14 8.36 7.79
C PHE A 117 -1.85 9.65 7.37
N ARG A 118 -2.84 9.54 6.48
CA ARG A 118 -3.63 10.69 5.99
C ARG A 118 -5.12 10.40 6.06
N VAL A 119 -5.87 11.35 6.59
CA VAL A 119 -7.32 11.29 6.65
C VAL A 119 -7.90 12.47 5.88
N ASN A 120 -8.50 12.16 4.74
CA ASN A 120 -9.06 13.12 3.78
C ASN A 120 -10.58 12.95 3.67
N PHE A 121 -11.28 13.01 4.79
CA PHE A 121 -12.75 13.12 4.80
C PHE A 121 -13.20 14.10 5.89
N LEU A 122 -14.35 14.74 5.67
CA LEU A 122 -14.86 15.81 6.51
C LEU A 122 -14.99 15.36 7.98
N ARG A 123 -14.21 15.98 8.88
CA ARG A 123 -14.29 15.76 10.34
C ARG A 123 -15.72 15.95 10.88
N SER A 124 -16.46 16.89 10.27
CA SER A 124 -17.88 17.14 10.59
C SER A 124 -18.81 15.94 10.32
N SER A 125 -18.41 15.00 9.45
CA SER A 125 -19.21 13.79 9.16
C SER A 125 -19.15 12.71 10.25
N LEU A 126 -18.15 12.76 11.13
CA LEU A 126 -17.94 11.76 12.20
C LEU A 126 -17.93 12.35 13.61
N GLY A 127 -17.65 13.65 13.77
CA GLY A 127 -17.68 14.34 15.07
C GLY A 127 -16.90 13.58 16.15
N ALA A 128 -17.54 13.35 17.31
CA ALA A 128 -16.94 12.64 18.45
C ALA A 128 -16.45 11.21 18.11
N ALA A 129 -17.05 10.54 17.12
CA ALA A 129 -16.61 9.19 16.71
C ALA A 129 -15.28 9.22 15.93
N TYR A 130 -14.92 10.35 15.31
CA TYR A 130 -13.57 10.55 14.76
C TYR A 130 -12.54 10.69 15.88
N ASP A 131 -12.82 11.57 16.85
CA ASP A 131 -11.89 11.85 17.95
C ASP A 131 -11.62 10.59 18.78
N ASN A 132 -12.68 9.84 19.16
CA ASN A 132 -12.55 8.58 19.91
C ASN A 132 -11.69 7.54 19.18
N ARG A 133 -11.85 7.41 17.86
CA ARG A 133 -11.06 6.46 17.05
C ARG A 133 -9.63 6.93 16.86
N MET A 134 -9.41 8.22 16.68
CA MET A 134 -8.07 8.77 16.58
C MET A 134 -7.29 8.51 17.87
N THR A 135 -7.91 8.71 19.04
CA THR A 135 -7.31 8.38 20.34
C THR A 135 -6.94 6.90 20.48
N GLN A 136 -7.70 5.99 19.86
CA GLN A 136 -7.39 4.55 19.87
C GLN A 136 -6.24 4.17 18.93
N ILE A 137 -6.16 4.80 17.77
CA ILE A 137 -5.21 4.42 16.72
C ILE A 137 -3.87 5.14 16.88
N LEU A 138 -3.87 6.37 17.41
CA LEU A 138 -2.67 7.19 17.57
C LEU A 138 -1.52 6.47 18.28
N PRO A 139 -1.72 5.80 19.44
CA PRO A 139 -0.64 5.08 20.11
C PRO A 139 0.04 4.06 19.20
N ALA A 140 -0.75 3.27 18.47
CA ALA A 140 -0.25 2.25 17.53
C ALA A 140 0.48 2.85 16.31
N LEU A 141 0.29 4.14 16.01
CA LEU A 141 0.99 4.85 14.94
C LEU A 141 2.24 5.60 15.43
N THR A 142 2.36 5.88 16.73
CA THR A 142 3.44 6.71 17.30
C THR A 142 4.46 5.92 18.12
N GLU A 143 4.12 4.74 18.59
CA GLU A 143 5.05 3.84 19.28
C GLU A 143 5.87 3.07 18.25
N SER A 144 6.98 3.67 17.79
CA SER A 144 8.03 3.03 17.00
C SER A 144 9.39 3.20 17.65
#